data_AF-A0A923MV25-F1
#
_entry.id   AF-A0A923MV25-F1
#
_cell.length_a   1.000
_cell.length_b   1.000
_cell.length_c   1.000
_cell.angle_alpha   90.00
_cell.angle_beta   90.00
_cell.angle_gamma   90.00
#
_symmetry.space_group_name_H-M   'P 1'
#
loop_
_entity.id
_entity.type
_entity.pdbx_description
1 polymer ?
#
loop_
_entity_poly.entity_id
_entity_poly.type
_entity_poly.pdbx_seq_one_letter_code
_entity_poly.pdbx_strand_id
1 'polypeptide(L)'
;MDEAVHVLLKGHLLIEEALNRILEQYVFHREHLEDARLTFNQKVLIGRSLALRKNNIGEWELIAAINTLRNELAHRLNSPERERKLKRVKELYFREAAGFPAMEEVKAAPDAHVLMNACGHCAGFLLAFEEDSKMFRRMIHGMDRASNPDQPPFDL
;
A
#
# COMPACT_ATOMS: atom_id res chain seq x y z
N MET A 1 14.11 -14.60 -16.18
CA MET A 1 12.84 -14.21 -15.53
C MET A 1 12.57 -12.79 -15.95
N ASP A 2 11.32 -12.45 -16.30
CA ASP A 2 10.94 -11.10 -16.75
C ASP A 2 11.20 -10.07 -15.64
N GLU A 3 12.00 -9.03 -15.93
CA GLU A 3 12.41 -8.02 -14.96
C GLU A 3 11.21 -7.27 -14.35
N ALA A 4 10.17 -7.01 -15.15
CA ALA A 4 8.95 -6.38 -14.69
C ALA A 4 8.19 -7.25 -13.68
N VAL A 5 8.24 -8.57 -13.84
CA VAL A 5 7.65 -9.52 -12.87
C VAL A 5 8.39 -9.43 -11.53
N HIS A 6 9.72 -9.41 -11.55
CA HIS A 6 10.52 -9.34 -10.32
C HIS A 6 10.29 -8.03 -9.55
N VAL A 7 10.26 -6.91 -10.27
CA VAL A 7 9.94 -5.60 -9.70
C VAL A 7 8.56 -5.61 -9.08
N LEU A 8 7.55 -6.14 -9.78
CA LEU A 8 6.18 -6.14 -9.28
C LEU A 8 6.02 -7.02 -8.02
N LEU A 9 6.64 -8.19 -7.99
CA LEU A 9 6.57 -9.09 -6.82
C LEU A 9 7.20 -8.43 -5.59
N LYS A 10 8.38 -7.82 -5.74
CA LYS A 10 9.02 -7.08 -4.64
C LYS A 10 8.22 -5.87 -4.20
N GLY A 11 7.73 -5.07 -5.15
CA GLY A 11 6.93 -3.89 -4.88
C GLY A 11 5.64 -4.24 -4.14
N HIS A 12 4.97 -5.32 -4.53
CA HIS A 12 3.78 -5.81 -3.84
C HIS A 12 4.05 -6.19 -2.38
N LEU A 13 5.14 -6.89 -2.10
CA LEU A 13 5.51 -7.26 -0.73
C LEU A 13 5.76 -6.02 0.14
N LEU A 14 6.45 -5.01 -0.39
CA LEU A 14 6.68 -3.74 0.32
C LEU A 14 5.37 -3.01 0.64
N ILE A 15 4.44 -2.98 -0.32
CA ILE A 15 3.11 -2.39 -0.13
C ILE A 15 2.32 -3.18 0.94
N GLU A 16 2.36 -4.51 0.90
CA GLU A 16 1.69 -5.35 1.88
C GLU A 16 2.27 -5.18 3.29
N GLU A 17 3.59 -5.10 3.41
CA GLU A 17 4.26 -4.86 4.68
C GLU A 17 3.89 -3.50 5.26
N ALA A 18 3.84 -2.44 4.44
CA ALA A 18 3.38 -1.13 4.86
C ALA A 18 1.92 -1.15 5.34
N LEU A 19 1.04 -1.87 4.64
CA LEU A 19 -0.34 -2.06 5.08
C LEU A 19 -0.42 -2.77 6.44
N ASN A 20 0.38 -3.83 6.66
CA ASN A 20 0.41 -4.51 7.97
C ASN A 20 0.82 -3.53 9.08
N ARG A 21 1.91 -2.77 8.89
CA ARG A 21 2.38 -1.78 9.88
C ARG A 21 1.33 -0.74 10.20
N ILE A 22 0.58 -0.27 9.20
CA ILE A 22 -0.55 0.65 9.39
C ILE A 22 -1.63 0.00 10.25
N LEU A 23 -2.10 -1.19 9.89
CA LEU A 23 -3.18 -1.89 10.61
C LEU A 23 -2.81 -2.16 12.07
N GLU A 24 -1.55 -2.55 12.31
CA GLU A 24 -1.00 -2.78 13.64
C GLU A 24 -1.04 -1.53 14.54
N GLN A 25 -1.08 -0.32 13.97
CA GLN A 25 -1.22 0.90 14.76
C GLN A 25 -2.62 1.03 15.41
N TYR A 26 -3.64 0.44 14.81
CA TYR A 26 -5.04 0.59 15.24
C TYR A 26 -5.55 -0.56 16.11
N VAL A 27 -4.75 -1.62 16.28
CA VAL A 27 -5.09 -2.76 17.14
C VAL A 27 -4.16 -2.83 18.35
N PHE A 28 -4.71 -3.24 19.48
CA PHE A 28 -3.97 -3.43 20.73
C PHE A 28 -3.53 -4.89 20.97
N HIS A 29 -4.11 -5.82 20.21
CA HIS A 29 -3.82 -7.25 20.24
C HIS A 29 -3.52 -7.73 18.81
N ARG A 30 -2.24 -7.64 18.41
CA ARG A 30 -1.79 -7.88 17.03
C ARG A 30 -1.92 -9.34 16.63
N GLU A 31 -1.84 -10.26 17.59
CA GLU A 31 -2.01 -11.70 17.41
C GLU A 31 -3.35 -12.06 16.72
N HIS A 32 -4.42 -11.32 17.03
CA HIS A 32 -5.72 -11.56 16.42
C HIS A 32 -5.79 -11.07 14.96
N LEU A 33 -4.96 -10.09 14.59
CA LEU A 33 -4.83 -9.64 13.21
C LEU A 33 -4.10 -10.67 12.35
N GLU A 34 -3.07 -11.32 12.91
CA GLU A 34 -2.34 -12.42 12.27
C GLU A 34 -3.24 -13.64 12.08
N ASP A 35 -3.94 -14.07 13.13
CA ASP A 35 -4.88 -15.21 13.10
C ASP A 35 -6.04 -15.01 12.11
N ALA A 36 -6.45 -13.76 11.88
CA ALA A 36 -7.49 -13.43 10.91
C ALA A 36 -7.09 -13.75 9.46
N ARG A 37 -5.79 -13.93 9.17
CA ARG A 37 -5.25 -14.29 7.83
C ARG A 37 -5.82 -13.42 6.71
N LEU A 38 -5.81 -12.10 6.94
CA LEU A 38 -6.34 -11.14 5.98
C LEU A 38 -5.63 -11.25 4.64
N THR A 39 -6.40 -11.32 3.57
CA THR A 39 -5.90 -11.20 2.21
C THR A 39 -5.44 -9.76 1.94
N PHE A 40 -4.55 -9.58 0.97
CA PHE A 40 -4.11 -8.25 0.54
C PHE A 40 -5.28 -7.29 0.27
N ASN A 41 -6.32 -7.75 -0.43
CA ASN A 41 -7.48 -6.91 -0.74
C ASN A 41 -8.24 -6.49 0.53
N GLN A 42 -8.38 -7.39 1.51
CA GLN A 42 -8.98 -7.04 2.80
C GLN A 42 -8.14 -6.00 3.54
N LYS A 43 -6.81 -6.14 3.55
CA LYS A 43 -5.90 -5.16 4.15
C LYS A 43 -6.04 -3.78 3.51
N VAL A 44 -6.13 -3.71 2.17
CA VAL A 44 -6.37 -2.47 1.43
C VAL A 44 -7.70 -1.82 1.84
N LEU A 45 -8.79 -2.60 1.86
CA LEU A 45 -10.11 -2.06 2.22
C LEU A 45 -10.17 -1.55 3.66
N ILE A 46 -9.58 -2.30 4.60
CA ILE A 46 -9.53 -1.91 6.01
C ILE A 46 -8.63 -0.68 6.18
N GLY A 47 -7.42 -0.68 5.63
CA GLY A 47 -6.52 0.47 5.67
C GLY A 47 -7.17 1.73 5.09
N ARG A 48 -7.85 1.59 3.95
CA ARG A 48 -8.62 2.68 3.33
C ARG A 48 -9.75 3.20 4.22
N SER A 49 -10.41 2.33 4.99
CA SER A 49 -11.46 2.73 5.92
C SER A 49 -10.92 3.51 7.14
N LEU A 50 -9.67 3.25 7.53
CA LEU A 50 -8.97 3.92 8.63
C LEU A 50 -8.37 5.28 8.21
N ALA A 51 -8.29 5.54 6.90
CA ALA A 51 -7.70 6.74 6.33
C ALA A 51 -8.63 7.97 6.47
N LEU A 52 -8.50 8.72 7.57
CA LEU A 52 -9.40 9.82 7.95
C LEU A 52 -9.75 10.81 6.82
N ARG A 53 -8.76 11.24 6.03
CA ARG A 53 -8.95 12.17 4.89
C ARG A 53 -8.30 11.68 3.59
N LYS A 54 -7.73 10.47 3.63
CA LYS A 54 -6.96 9.89 2.51
C LYS A 54 -7.73 8.75 1.83
N ASN A 55 -8.97 8.45 2.24
CA ASN A 55 -9.76 7.35 1.70
C ASN A 55 -10.17 7.53 0.22
N ASN A 56 -10.20 8.75 -0.31
CA ASN A 56 -10.62 9.02 -1.69
C ASN A 56 -9.46 9.34 -2.65
N ILE A 57 -8.22 9.17 -2.21
CA ILE A 57 -7.05 9.45 -3.06
C ILE A 57 -6.79 8.28 -4.03
N GLY A 58 -6.32 8.59 -5.23
CA GLY A 58 -6.20 7.64 -6.33
C GLY A 58 -5.13 6.56 -6.14
N GLU A 59 -4.21 6.69 -5.18
CA GLU A 59 -3.24 5.64 -4.87
C GLU A 59 -3.91 4.34 -4.42
N TRP A 60 -5.10 4.40 -3.80
CA TRP A 60 -5.87 3.19 -3.50
C TRP A 60 -6.26 2.42 -4.76
N GLU A 61 -6.63 3.12 -5.84
CA GLU A 61 -6.91 2.50 -7.13
C GLU A 61 -5.65 1.90 -7.74
N LEU A 62 -4.51 2.60 -7.62
CA LEU A 62 -3.22 2.12 -8.11
C LEU A 62 -2.76 0.86 -7.37
N ILE A 63 -2.85 0.84 -6.05
CA ILE A 63 -2.54 -0.33 -5.21
C ILE A 63 -3.40 -1.53 -5.63
N ALA A 64 -4.71 -1.33 -5.85
CA ALA A 64 -5.61 -2.39 -6.30
C ALA A 64 -5.25 -2.90 -7.71
N ALA A 65 -4.85 -2.00 -8.62
CA ALA A 65 -4.40 -2.37 -9.96
C ALA A 65 -3.08 -3.17 -9.94
N ILE A 66 -2.12 -2.79 -9.09
CA ILE A 66 -0.87 -3.53 -8.86
C ILE A 66 -1.17 -4.96 -8.38
N ASN A 67 -2.07 -5.13 -7.41
CA ASN A 67 -2.45 -6.46 -6.92
C ASN A 67 -3.13 -7.30 -8.01
N THR A 68 -3.98 -6.67 -8.83
CA THR A 68 -4.66 -7.35 -9.94
C THR A 68 -3.67 -7.80 -11.03
N LEU A 69 -2.67 -6.97 -11.34
CA LEU A 69 -1.58 -7.33 -12.26
C LEU A 69 -0.72 -8.46 -11.67
N ARG A 70 -0.37 -8.39 -10.37
CA ARG A 70 0.40 -9.43 -9.67
C ARG A 70 -0.27 -10.80 -9.77
N ASN A 71 -1.58 -10.85 -9.54
CA ASN A 71 -2.34 -12.09 -9.62
C ASN A 71 -2.34 -12.68 -11.04
N GLU A 72 -2.36 -11.84 -12.09
CA GLU A 72 -2.30 -12.32 -13.47
C GLU A 72 -0.94 -12.94 -13.82
N LEU A 73 0.15 -12.31 -13.35
CA LEU A 73 1.50 -12.80 -13.60
C LEU A 73 1.76 -14.18 -12.96
N ALA A 74 1.06 -14.48 -11.86
CA ALA A 74 1.13 -15.80 -11.22
C ALA A 74 0.45 -16.91 -12.06
N HIS A 75 -0.42 -16.55 -13.02
CA HIS A 75 -1.21 -17.51 -13.78
C HIS A 75 -0.73 -17.72 -15.21
N ARG A 76 -0.27 -16.69 -15.95
CA ARG A 76 0.20 -16.81 -17.35
C ARG A 76 1.25 -15.76 -17.72
N LEU A 77 2.41 -16.20 -18.24
CA LEU A 77 3.56 -15.33 -18.52
C LEU A 77 3.33 -14.33 -19.68
N ASN A 78 2.47 -14.62 -20.66
CA ASN A 78 2.20 -13.74 -21.81
C ASN A 78 0.72 -13.84 -22.24
N SER A 79 -0.17 -13.09 -21.61
CA SER A 79 -1.59 -13.01 -21.97
C SER A 79 -1.98 -11.57 -22.38
N PRO A 80 -2.94 -11.38 -23.31
CA PRO A 80 -3.53 -10.06 -23.58
C PRO A 80 -4.09 -9.41 -22.30
N GLU A 81 -4.54 -10.24 -21.37
CA GLU A 81 -5.00 -9.85 -20.03
C GLU A 81 -3.90 -9.15 -19.22
N ARG A 82 -2.65 -9.66 -19.27
CA ARG A 82 -1.48 -9.05 -18.64
C ARG A 82 -1.21 -7.66 -19.21
N GLU A 83 -1.16 -7.53 -20.54
CA GLU A 83 -0.91 -6.24 -21.20
C GLU A 83 -1.97 -5.20 -20.83
N ARG A 84 -3.24 -5.62 -20.81
CA ARG A 84 -4.36 -4.77 -20.37
C ARG A 84 -4.19 -4.29 -18.93
N LYS A 85 -3.84 -5.19 -18.01
CA LYS A 85 -3.62 -4.86 -16.59
C LYS A 85 -2.40 -3.98 -16.38
N LEU A 86 -1.32 -4.21 -17.13
CA LEU A 86 -0.12 -3.36 -17.12
C LEU A 86 -0.44 -1.95 -17.60
N LYS A 87 -1.16 -1.81 -18.72
CA LYS A 87 -1.61 -0.52 -19.22
C LYS A 87 -2.43 0.23 -18.17
N ARG A 88 -3.33 -0.46 -17.46
CA ARG A 88 -4.11 0.14 -16.38
C ARG A 88 -3.24 0.67 -15.24
N VAL A 89 -2.21 -0.06 -14.82
CA VAL A 89 -1.25 0.41 -13.81
C VAL A 89 -0.53 1.67 -14.29
N LYS A 90 -0.04 1.68 -15.54
CA LYS A 90 0.64 2.86 -16.13
C LYS A 90 -0.27 4.09 -16.17
N GLU A 91 -1.50 3.94 -16.64
CA GLU A 91 -2.50 5.01 -16.70
C GLU A 91 -2.76 5.63 -15.32
N LEU A 92 -2.97 4.78 -14.30
CA LEU A 92 -3.19 5.21 -12.93
C LEU A 92 -1.95 5.92 -12.35
N TYR A 93 -0.77 5.31 -12.51
CA TYR A 93 0.46 5.90 -12.02
C TYR A 93 0.72 7.28 -12.65
N PHE A 94 0.60 7.42 -13.97
CA PHE A 94 0.81 8.70 -14.63
C PHE A 94 -0.24 9.75 -14.29
N ARG A 95 -1.46 9.35 -13.92
CA ARG A 95 -2.50 10.25 -13.42
C ARG A 95 -2.14 10.79 -12.04
N GLU A 96 -1.79 9.91 -11.10
CA GLU A 96 -1.51 10.31 -9.71
C GLU A 96 -0.14 11.01 -9.56
N ALA A 97 0.86 10.62 -10.36
CA ALA A 97 2.20 11.18 -10.32
C ALA A 97 2.40 12.39 -11.25
N ALA A 98 1.35 12.92 -11.87
CA ALA A 98 1.45 13.98 -12.89
C ALA A 98 2.21 15.25 -12.42
N GLY A 99 2.23 15.52 -11.11
CA GLY A 99 2.95 16.65 -10.51
C GLY A 99 4.42 16.40 -10.15
N PHE A 100 4.93 15.18 -10.35
CA PHE A 100 6.31 14.83 -10.00
C PHE A 100 7.30 15.25 -11.11
N PRO A 101 8.56 15.56 -10.78
CA PRO A 101 9.61 15.78 -11.77
C PRO A 101 9.86 14.53 -12.64
N ALA A 102 10.42 14.73 -13.84
CA ALA A 102 10.90 13.65 -14.73
C ALA A 102 9.83 12.66 -15.25
N MET A 103 8.53 13.01 -15.22
CA MET A 103 7.48 12.10 -15.71
C MET A 103 7.60 11.73 -17.19
N GLU A 104 8.14 12.62 -18.03
CA GLU A 104 8.40 12.30 -19.44
C GLU A 104 9.51 11.25 -19.62
N GLU A 105 10.53 11.28 -18.76
CA GLU A 105 11.59 10.25 -18.76
C GLU A 105 11.02 8.89 -18.32
N VAL A 106 10.16 8.89 -17.28
CA VAL A 106 9.52 7.66 -16.80
C VAL A 106 8.56 7.08 -17.85
N LYS A 107 7.82 7.92 -18.59
CA LYS A 107 6.93 7.46 -19.69
C LYS A 107 7.69 6.76 -20.81
N ALA A 108 8.91 7.21 -21.12
CA ALA A 108 9.77 6.63 -22.14
C ALA A 108 10.54 5.38 -21.66
N ALA A 109 10.52 5.10 -20.35
CA ALA A 109 11.28 4.00 -19.77
C ALA A 109 10.65 2.61 -19.99
N PRO A 110 11.43 1.53 -19.84
CA PRO A 110 10.91 0.16 -19.84
C PRO A 110 9.85 -0.06 -18.77
N ASP A 111 8.92 -0.99 -19.00
CA ASP A 111 7.81 -1.26 -18.08
C ASP A 111 8.27 -1.60 -16.66
N ALA A 112 9.40 -2.30 -16.50
CA ALA A 112 9.98 -2.58 -15.20
C ALA A 112 10.30 -1.29 -14.42
N HIS A 113 10.82 -0.26 -15.10
CA HIS A 113 11.11 1.02 -14.48
C HIS A 113 9.81 1.78 -14.13
N VAL A 114 8.79 1.73 -14.98
CA VAL A 114 7.49 2.33 -14.68
C VAL A 114 6.84 1.66 -13.48
N LEU A 115 6.88 0.33 -13.41
CA LEU A 115 6.34 -0.44 -12.28
C LEU A 115 7.10 -0.16 -10.98
N MET A 116 8.42 -0.01 -11.05
CA MET A 116 9.24 0.36 -9.90
C MET A 116 8.79 1.71 -9.33
N ASN A 117 8.60 2.70 -10.19
CA ASN A 117 8.11 4.02 -9.78
C ASN A 117 6.67 3.97 -9.27
N ALA A 118 5.78 3.20 -9.90
CA ALA A 118 4.41 3.02 -9.42
C ALA A 118 4.37 2.40 -8.01
N CYS A 119 5.19 1.37 -7.75
CA CYS A 119 5.31 0.78 -6.42
C CYS A 119 5.91 1.75 -5.41
N GLY A 120 6.93 2.52 -5.80
CA GLY A 120 7.54 3.57 -4.98
C GLY A 120 6.54 4.68 -4.62
N HIS A 121 5.71 5.11 -5.58
CA HIS A 121 4.63 6.09 -5.36
C HIS A 121 3.62 5.59 -4.32
N CYS A 122 3.15 4.35 -4.47
CA CYS A 122 2.28 3.70 -3.48
C CYS A 122 2.94 3.59 -2.11
N ALA A 123 4.23 3.22 -2.05
CA ALA A 123 4.97 3.10 -0.81
C ALA A 123 5.12 4.45 -0.11
N GLY A 124 5.39 5.54 -0.84
CA GLY A 124 5.45 6.90 -0.31
C GLY A 124 4.11 7.35 0.28
N PHE A 125 3.00 7.09 -0.43
CA PHE A 125 1.65 7.33 0.07
C PHE A 125 1.37 6.56 1.38
N LEU A 126 1.69 5.26 1.42
CA LEU A 126 1.47 4.43 2.61
C LEU A 126 2.38 4.83 3.77
N LEU A 127 3.63 5.23 3.52
CA LEU A 127 4.52 5.76 4.56
C LEU A 127 3.92 7.02 5.21
N ALA A 128 3.42 7.95 4.39
CA ALA A 128 2.75 9.15 4.90
C ALA A 128 1.47 8.82 5.67
N PHE A 129 0.78 7.72 5.34
CA PHE A 129 -0.37 7.26 6.12
C PHE A 129 0.05 6.56 7.42
N GLU A 130 1.12 5.76 7.39
CA GLU A 130 1.70 5.11 8.57
C GLU A 130 2.08 6.13 9.65
N GLU A 131 2.65 7.28 9.26
CA GLU A 131 2.96 8.37 10.20
C GLU A 131 1.71 8.99 10.83
N ASP A 132 0.63 9.19 10.07
CA ASP A 132 -0.66 9.62 10.63
C ASP A 132 -1.19 8.58 11.64
N SER A 133 -1.07 7.30 11.32
CA SER A 133 -1.52 6.20 12.18
C SER A 133 -0.72 6.12 13.48
N LYS A 134 0.61 6.31 13.43
CA LYS A 134 1.47 6.42 14.61
C LYS A 134 1.09 7.63 15.47
N MET A 135 0.78 8.77 14.85
CA MET A 135 0.26 9.94 15.58
C MET A 135 -1.06 9.61 16.28
N PHE A 136 -1.99 8.92 15.61
CA PHE A 136 -3.23 8.47 16.21
C PHE A 136 -3.00 7.55 17.42
N ARG A 137 -2.15 6.52 17.29
CA ARG A 137 -1.82 5.61 18.39
C ARG A 137 -1.24 6.34 19.60
N ARG A 138 -0.36 7.32 19.39
CA ARG A 138 0.18 8.19 20.45
C ARG A 138 -0.90 9.03 21.14
N MET A 139 -1.88 9.54 20.38
CA MET A 139 -3.01 10.27 20.98
C MET A 139 -3.84 9.37 21.89
N ILE A 140 -4.17 8.15 21.44
CA ILE A 140 -4.92 7.19 22.26
C ILE A 140 -4.11 6.78 23.50
N HIS A 141 -2.80 6.58 23.37
CA HIS A 141 -1.93 6.28 24.50
C HIS A 141 -1.96 7.43 25.53
N GLY A 142 -1.88 8.69 25.09
CA GLY A 142 -1.99 9.84 25.98
C GLY A 142 -3.35 9.91 26.70
N MET A 143 -4.45 9.61 26.01
CA MET A 143 -5.79 9.55 26.58
C MET A 143 -5.91 8.46 27.65
N ASP A 144 -5.42 7.25 27.35
CA ASP A 144 -5.44 6.13 28.28
C ASP A 144 -4.63 6.44 29.54
N ARG A 145 -3.42 7.00 29.40
CA ARG A 145 -2.59 7.42 30.55
C ARG A 145 -3.27 8.45 31.44
N ALA A 146 -4.07 9.34 30.87
CA ALA A 146 -4.81 10.35 31.62
C ALA A 146 -6.04 9.76 32.33
N SER A 147 -6.74 8.80 31.69
CA SER A 147 -7.96 8.20 32.23
C SER A 147 -7.70 7.03 33.18
N ASN A 148 -6.60 6.30 33.00
CA ASN A 148 -6.27 5.07 33.72
C ASN A 148 -4.84 5.11 34.30
N PRO A 149 -4.52 6.08 35.19
CA PRO A 149 -3.14 6.31 35.63
C PRO A 149 -2.50 5.12 36.38
N ASP A 150 -3.32 4.30 37.03
CA ASP A 150 -2.89 3.15 37.82
C ASP A 150 -2.76 1.85 37.01
N GLN A 151 -3.20 1.85 35.74
CA GLN A 151 -3.08 0.69 34.86
C GLN A 151 -1.72 0.70 34.14
N PRO A 152 -1.17 -0.47 33.80
CA PRO A 152 0.00 -0.56 32.93
C PRO A 152 -0.28 0.08 31.56
N PRO A 153 0.68 0.82 30.97
CA PRO A 153 0.52 1.33 29.61
C PRO A 153 0.47 0.17 28.61
N PHE A 154 -0.33 0.32 27.56
CA PHE A 154 -0.22 -0.56 26.40
C PHE A 154 0.97 -0.16 25.51
N ASP A 155 1.48 -1.11 24.74
CA ASP A 155 2.67 -0.93 23.89
C ASP A 155 2.41 0.05 22.73
N LEU A 156 3.37 0.96 22.50
CA LEU A 156 3.41 1.82 21.30
C LEU A 156 3.98 1.07 20.10
#